data_AF-A0A7S4FEP6-F1
#
_entry.id   AF-A0A7S4FEP6-F1
#
_cell.length_a   1.000
_cell.length_b   1.000
_cell.length_c   1.000
_cell.angle_alpha   90.00
_cell.angle_beta   90.00
_cell.angle_gamma   90.00
#
_symmetry.space_group_name_H-M   'P 1'
#
loop_
_entity.id
_entity.type
_entity.pdbx_description
1 polymer ?
#
loop_
_entity_poly.entity_id
_entity_poly.type
_entity_poly.pdbx_seq_one_letter_code
_entity_poly.pdbx_strand_id
1 'polypeptide(L)'
;ELQEMGFSFYCPFPKRPTIGRIYGRWDFLKQALLTYKSMFGDLHVSRSFVVPQDSCWPKESWDMKLGDIVSNIRTNDAYSDHRAELECMGFDYGKEKVRR
;
A
#
# COMPACT_ATOMS: atom_id res chain seq x y z
N GLU A 1 37.64 -11.06 -13.59
CA GLU A 1 36.85 -12.31 -13.51
C GLU A 1 37.34 -13.04 -12.28
N LEU A 2 36.59 -13.31 -11.23
CA LEU A 2 35.15 -13.46 -11.00
C LEU A 2 34.83 -12.67 -9.73
N GLN A 3 33.93 -11.70 -9.80
CA GLN A 3 33.44 -11.00 -8.61
C GLN A 3 32.69 -12.03 -7.76
N GLU A 4 33.25 -12.29 -6.59
CA GLU A 4 32.83 -13.36 -5.71
C GLU A 4 31.36 -13.25 -5.34
N MET A 5 30.70 -14.39 -5.52
CA MET A 5 29.34 -14.65 -5.12
C MET A 5 29.30 -14.70 -3.60
N GLY A 6 28.77 -13.66 -2.98
CA GLY A 6 28.79 -13.54 -1.53
C GLY A 6 27.83 -12.48 -0.99
N PHE A 7 26.68 -12.25 -1.64
CA PHE A 7 25.59 -11.55 -0.99
C PHE A 7 24.97 -12.50 0.06
N SER A 8 25.53 -12.46 1.25
CA SER A 8 24.95 -13.01 2.47
C SER A 8 23.54 -12.45 2.62
N PHE A 9 22.55 -13.22 2.19
CA PHE A 9 21.11 -12.95 2.30
C PHE A 9 20.63 -13.21 3.75
N TYR A 10 21.35 -12.68 4.73
CA TYR A 10 20.92 -12.70 6.13
C TYR A 10 20.79 -11.28 6.63
N CYS A 11 19.66 -10.65 6.29
CA CYS A 11 19.15 -9.50 7.05
C CYS A 11 18.22 -10.07 8.14
N PRO A 12 18.67 -10.21 9.41
CA PRO A 12 17.80 -10.63 10.49
C PRO A 12 16.79 -9.51 10.77
N PHE A 13 15.55 -9.71 10.32
CA PHE A 13 14.35 -8.94 10.67
C PHE A 13 14.51 -7.41 10.71
N PRO A 14 14.23 -6.69 9.61
CA PRO A 14 13.98 -5.25 9.71
C PRO A 14 12.80 -5.05 10.67
N LYS A 15 13.02 -4.27 11.72
CA LYS A 15 12.04 -3.99 12.76
C LYS A 15 10.72 -3.60 12.10
N ARG A 16 9.66 -4.38 12.36
CA ARG A 16 8.30 -4.11 11.86
C ARG A 16 7.97 -2.64 12.13
N PRO A 17 7.69 -1.81 11.11
CA PRO A 17 7.24 -0.46 11.37
C PRO A 17 5.92 -0.57 12.12
N THR A 18 5.88 -0.02 13.34
CA THR A 18 4.64 0.08 14.11
C THR A 18 3.63 0.90 13.30
N ILE A 19 2.36 0.49 13.35
CA ILE A 19 1.22 1.03 12.58
C ILE A 19 1.17 2.57 12.57
N GLY A 20 1.68 3.23 13.62
CA GLY A 20 1.77 4.70 13.71
C GLY A 20 2.72 5.38 12.72
N ARG A 21 3.65 4.67 12.07
CA ARG A 21 4.59 5.24 11.07
C ARG A 21 4.13 5.13 9.62
N ILE A 22 3.08 4.36 9.35
CA ILE A 22 2.56 4.06 8.01
C ILE A 22 1.96 5.32 7.36
N TYR A 23 1.36 6.20 8.19
CA TYR A 23 0.71 7.45 7.73
C TYR A 23 1.66 8.51 7.14
N GLY A 24 2.98 8.33 7.26
CA GLY A 24 3.97 9.32 6.81
C GLY A 24 4.62 9.04 5.45
N ARG A 25 4.16 8.03 4.70
CA ARG A 25 4.89 7.50 3.53
C ARG A 25 3.96 7.22 2.34
N TRP A 26 3.47 8.31 1.75
CA TRP A 26 2.58 8.29 0.58
C TRP A 26 3.16 7.48 -0.59
N ASP A 27 4.45 7.62 -0.91
CA ASP A 27 5.10 6.91 -2.02
C ASP A 27 4.93 5.38 -1.95
N PHE A 28 5.07 4.80 -0.75
CA PHE A 28 4.95 3.35 -0.57
C PHE A 28 3.51 2.87 -0.65
N LEU A 29 2.58 3.65 -0.10
CA LEU A 29 1.16 3.38 -0.22
C LEU A 29 0.74 3.43 -1.70
N LYS A 30 1.17 4.47 -2.42
CA LYS A 30 0.93 4.65 -3.84
C LYS A 30 1.48 3.47 -4.65
N GLN A 31 2.72 3.06 -4.41
CA GLN A 31 3.29 1.88 -5.07
C GLN A 31 2.50 0.61 -4.77
N ALA A 32 2.10 0.38 -3.51
CA ALA A 32 1.28 -0.76 -3.15
C ALA A 32 -0.09 -0.73 -3.87
N LEU A 33 -0.75 0.42 -3.94
CA LEU A 33 -2.03 0.56 -4.66
C LEU A 33 -1.86 0.27 -6.16
N LEU A 34 -0.80 0.76 -6.78
CA LEU A 34 -0.51 0.49 -8.19
C LEU A 34 -0.24 -0.99 -8.44
N THR A 35 0.54 -1.65 -7.60
CA THR A 35 0.75 -3.11 -7.66
C THR A 35 -0.56 -3.86 -7.49
N TYR A 36 -1.38 -3.49 -6.50
CA TYR A 36 -2.69 -4.09 -6.27
C TYR A 36 -3.56 -3.98 -7.53
N LYS A 37 -3.66 -2.78 -8.10
CA LYS A 37 -4.42 -2.53 -9.32
C LYS A 37 -3.89 -3.33 -10.50
N SER A 38 -2.58 -3.48 -10.65
CA SER A 38 -2.00 -4.30 -11.72
C SER A 38 -2.32 -5.78 -11.57
N MET A 39 -2.49 -6.28 -10.34
CA MET A 39 -2.75 -7.68 -10.04
C MET A 39 -4.25 -8.03 -10.11
N PHE A 40 -5.10 -7.18 -9.55
CA PHE A 40 -6.54 -7.42 -9.41
C PHE A 40 -7.38 -6.67 -10.45
N GLY A 41 -6.84 -5.65 -11.10
CA GLY A 41 -7.54 -4.81 -12.09
C GLY A 41 -8.31 -3.63 -11.47
N ASP A 42 -8.65 -3.73 -10.18
CA ASP A 42 -9.38 -2.71 -9.43
C ASP A 42 -8.66 -2.32 -8.12
N LEU A 43 -9.16 -1.26 -7.49
CA LEU A 43 -8.68 -0.74 -6.21
C LEU A 43 -9.67 -1.07 -5.07
N HIS A 44 -10.43 -2.15 -5.20
CA HIS A 44 -11.40 -2.59 -4.20
C HIS A 44 -10.73 -3.43 -3.11
N VAL A 45 -9.79 -2.80 -2.40
CA VAL A 45 -9.03 -3.46 -1.35
C VAL A 45 -9.95 -3.80 -0.16
N SER A 46 -10.02 -5.08 0.18
CA SER A 46 -10.73 -5.55 1.39
C SER A 46 -10.07 -4.99 2.65
N ARG A 47 -10.86 -4.60 3.66
CA ARG A 47 -10.35 -3.96 4.89
C ARG A 47 -9.30 -4.79 5.62
N SER A 48 -9.41 -6.11 5.57
CA SER A 48 -8.47 -7.04 6.22
C SER A 48 -7.26 -7.38 5.34
N PHE A 49 -7.14 -6.79 4.16
CA PHE A 49 -6.03 -7.07 3.25
C PHE A 49 -4.73 -6.47 3.80
N VAL A 50 -3.74 -7.34 3.91
CA VAL A 50 -2.36 -7.01 4.30
C VAL A 50 -1.47 -7.37 3.13
N VAL A 51 -0.55 -6.47 2.78
CA VAL A 51 0.40 -6.71 1.70
C VAL A 51 1.27 -7.92 2.04
N PRO A 52 1.25 -9.00 1.22
CA PRO A 52 2.08 -10.16 1.44
C PRO A 52 3.55 -9.84 1.19
N GLN A 53 4.44 -10.61 1.82
CA GLN A 53 5.89 -10.52 1.60
C GLN A 53 6.30 -11.19 0.28
N ASP A 54 5.76 -10.68 -0.82
CA ASP A 54 6.05 -11.20 -2.16
C ASP A 54 6.95 -10.23 -2.95
N SER A 55 7.70 -10.79 -3.88
CA SER A 55 8.57 -10.10 -4.82
C SER A 55 7.85 -9.07 -5.70
N CYS A 56 6.54 -9.25 -5.91
CA CYS A 56 5.71 -8.30 -6.64
C CYS A 56 5.52 -6.96 -5.88
N TRP A 57 5.75 -6.95 -4.56
CA TRP A 57 5.55 -5.80 -3.70
C TRP A 57 6.90 -5.24 -3.23
N PRO A 58 7.04 -3.90 -3.12
CA PRO A 58 8.24 -3.32 -2.55
C PRO A 58 8.36 -3.77 -1.09
N LYS A 59 9.58 -4.10 -0.67
CA LYS A 59 9.89 -4.61 0.69
C LYS A 59 9.39 -3.69 1.81
N GLU A 60 9.32 -2.40 1.53
CA GLU A 60 8.86 -1.38 2.47
C GLU A 60 7.33 -1.32 2.60
N SER A 61 6.59 -1.91 1.64
CA SER A 61 5.13 -2.07 1.71
C SER A 61 4.71 -3.41 2.33
N TRP A 62 5.64 -4.33 2.58
CA TRP A 62 5.32 -5.61 3.19
C TRP A 62 4.73 -5.46 4.59
N ASP A 63 3.77 -6.31 4.96
CA ASP A 63 3.03 -6.25 6.23
C ASP A 63 2.17 -4.96 6.39
N MET A 64 2.10 -4.12 5.35
CA MET A 64 1.26 -2.93 5.35
C MET A 64 -0.21 -3.34 5.27
N LYS A 65 -1.01 -2.84 6.22
CA LYS A 65 -2.48 -3.03 6.25
C LYS A 65 -3.16 -2.14 5.22
N LEU A 66 -2.91 -2.40 3.94
CA LEU A 66 -3.44 -1.61 2.83
C LEU A 66 -4.96 -1.47 2.91
N GLY A 67 -5.67 -2.54 3.31
CA GLY A 67 -7.11 -2.51 3.51
C GLY A 67 -7.58 -1.52 4.59
N ASP A 68 -6.87 -1.43 5.70
CA ASP A 68 -7.21 -0.52 6.79
C ASP A 68 -6.93 0.93 6.39
N ILE A 69 -5.82 1.18 5.68
CA ILE A 69 -5.48 2.50 5.13
C ILE A 69 -6.54 2.94 4.11
N VAL A 70 -6.92 2.08 3.17
CA VAL A 70 -7.96 2.33 2.16
C VAL A 70 -9.31 2.61 2.84
N SER A 71 -9.66 1.85 3.88
CA SER A 71 -10.84 2.14 4.68
C SER A 71 -10.74 3.53 5.33
N ASN A 72 -9.58 3.89 5.86
CA ASN A 72 -9.33 5.17 6.51
C ASN A 72 -9.40 6.35 5.52
N ILE A 73 -8.91 6.18 4.29
CA ILE A 73 -9.05 7.14 3.18
C ILE A 73 -10.53 7.38 2.89
N ARG A 74 -11.34 6.31 2.82
CA ARG A 74 -12.78 6.40 2.53
C ARG A 74 -13.60 7.01 3.67
N THR A 75 -13.24 6.76 4.93
CA THR A 75 -14.07 7.16 6.08
C THR A 75 -13.58 8.41 6.81
N ASN A 76 -12.26 8.62 6.88
CA ASN A 76 -11.62 9.65 7.69
C ASN A 76 -10.83 10.66 6.84
N ASP A 77 -11.00 10.65 5.52
CA ASP A 77 -10.33 11.57 4.58
C ASP A 77 -8.79 11.55 4.74
N ALA A 78 -8.24 10.40 5.13
CA ALA A 78 -6.80 10.24 5.25
C ALA A 78 -6.14 10.46 3.88
N TYR A 79 -4.99 11.15 3.84
CA TYR A 79 -4.29 11.51 2.60
C TYR A 79 -5.11 12.37 1.63
N SER A 80 -5.94 13.27 2.17
CA SER A 80 -6.71 14.24 1.37
C SER A 80 -5.83 15.12 0.48
N ASP A 81 -4.61 15.46 0.92
CA ASP A 81 -3.60 16.16 0.10
C ASP A 81 -3.24 15.41 -1.18
N HIS A 82 -3.38 14.08 -1.18
CA HIS A 82 -3.08 13.20 -2.32
C HIS A 82 -4.33 12.67 -3.02
N ARG A 83 -5.50 13.28 -2.76
CA ARG A 83 -6.77 12.85 -3.35
C ARG A 83 -6.73 12.83 -4.88
N ALA A 84 -6.15 13.84 -5.51
CA ALA A 84 -6.04 13.91 -6.97
C ALA A 84 -5.21 12.72 -7.53
N GLU A 85 -4.19 12.28 -6.81
CA GLU A 85 -3.40 11.11 -7.21
C GLU A 85 -4.20 9.82 -7.04
N LEU A 86 -4.98 9.67 -5.97
CA LEU A 86 -5.90 8.54 -5.77
C LEU A 86 -6.92 8.46 -6.91
N GLU A 87 -7.55 9.58 -7.25
CA GLU A 87 -8.52 9.66 -8.35
C GLU A 87 -7.87 9.35 -9.71
N CYS A 88 -6.65 9.85 -9.97
CA CYS A 88 -5.88 9.54 -11.17
C CYS A 88 -5.53 8.04 -11.28
N MET A 89 -5.26 7.39 -10.15
CA MET A 89 -5.07 5.93 -10.09
C MET A 89 -6.37 5.15 -10.27
N GLY A 90 -7.54 5.81 -10.27
CA GLY A 90 -8.85 5.18 -10.38
C GLY A 90 -9.37 4.64 -9.06
N PHE A 91 -8.96 5.25 -7.94
CA PHE A 91 -9.45 4.88 -6.61
C PHE A 91 -10.92 5.26 -6.47
N ASP A 92 -11.76 4.26 -6.19
CA ASP A 92 -13.19 4.46 -5.94
C ASP A 92 -13.42 4.76 -4.45
N TYR A 93 -13.92 5.97 -4.17
CA TYR A 93 -14.30 6.42 -2.82
C TYR A 93 -15.61 5.80 -2.33
N GLY A 94 -16.21 4.89 -3.10
CA GLY A 94 -17.58 4.44 -2.90
C GLY A 94 -18.55 5.53 -3.38
N LYS A 95 -19.66 5.09 -3.98
CA LYS A 95 -20.68 6.00 -4.51
C LYS A 95 -21.11 6.99 -3.43
N GLU A 96 -20.99 8.27 -3.75
CA GLU A 96 -21.63 9.35 -3.02
C GLU A 96 -23.03 8.89 -2.64
N LYS A 97 -23.32 8.87 -1.33
CA LYS A 97 -24.69 8.62 -0.89
C LYS A 97 -25.51 9.77 -1.44
N VAL A 98 -26.17 9.56 -2.58
CA VAL A 98 -27.25 10.42 -3.06
C VAL A 98 -28.26 10.44 -1.94
N ARG A 99 -28.20 11.50 -1.12
CA ARG A 99 -29.21 11.82 -0.12
C ARG A 99 -30.46 12.15 -0.92
N ARG A 100 -31.37 11.18 -1.01
CA ARG A 100 -32.76 11.42 -1.37
C ARG A 100 -33.46 12.13 -0.23
#